data_AF-A0ABC8T4I9-F1
#
_entry.id   AF-A0ABC8T4I9-F1
#
_cell.length_a   1.000
_cell.length_b   1.000
_cell.length_c   1.000
_cell.angle_alpha   90.00
_cell.angle_beta   90.00
_cell.angle_gamma   90.00
#
_symmetry.space_group_name_H-M   'P 1'
#
loop_
_entity.id
_entity.type
_entity.pdbx_description
1 polymer ?
#
loop_
_entity_poly.entity_id
_entity_poly.type
_entity_poly.pdbx_seq_one_letter_code
_entity_poly.pdbx_strand_id
1 'polypeptide(L)'
;MIEFNEPVPFHLTRNLQAFFSHFGVEGLIVLAMCATAQAVVSPKQSQHLWHHLAMFFRDELLSWSWRRPLGMPLAPVSLKPVDFKKKVTTNVDHVIGRIKGIAPQYISEEVWFCL
;
A
#
# COMPACT_ATOMS: atom_id res chain seq x y z
N MET A 1 -6.36 -8.23 6.93
CA MET A 1 -5.60 -7.55 7.99
C MET A 1 -4.13 -7.63 7.58
N ILE A 2 -3.56 -6.53 7.11
CA ILE A 2 -2.12 -6.46 6.82
C ILE A 2 -1.48 -6.28 8.19
N GLU A 3 -0.99 -7.37 8.77
CA GLU A 3 -0.34 -7.35 10.06
C GLU A 3 1.06 -6.75 9.88
N PHE A 4 1.25 -5.52 10.37
CA PHE A 4 2.56 -4.93 10.54
C PHE A 4 3.24 -5.62 11.72
N ASN A 5 4.01 -6.67 11.42
CA ASN A 5 4.72 -7.43 12.45
C ASN A 5 6.09 -6.81 12.80
N GLU A 6 6.51 -5.77 12.08
CA GLU A 6 7.79 -5.10 12.29
C GLU A 6 7.60 -3.81 13.11
N PRO A 7 8.56 -3.48 14.02
CA PRO A 7 8.47 -2.32 14.89
C PRO A 7 8.62 -0.98 14.15
N VAL A 8 9.04 -0.99 12.88
CA VAL A 8 9.27 0.20 12.07
C VAL A 8 8.42 0.18 10.80
N PRO A 9 7.83 1.31 10.37
CA PRO A 9 6.99 1.38 9.18
C PRO A 9 7.77 1.25 7.87
N PHE A 10 9.06 1.59 7.88
CA PHE A 10 9.99 1.43 6.76
C PHE A 10 11.44 1.41 7.27
N HIS A 11 12.34 0.79 6.51
CA HIS A 11 13.75 0.63 6.88
C HIS A 11 14.60 1.82 6.42
N LEU A 12 14.53 2.96 7.13
CA LEU A 12 15.48 4.06 6.96
C LEU A 12 16.52 4.04 8.08
N THR A 13 17.62 3.32 7.86
CA THR A 13 18.69 3.19 8.86
C THR A 13 19.54 4.46 8.94
N ARG A 14 20.22 4.65 10.08
CA ARG A 14 21.13 5.78 10.31
C ARG A 14 22.23 5.91 9.24
N ASN A 15 22.66 4.79 8.63
CA ASN A 15 23.66 4.79 7.57
C ASN A 15 23.12 5.42 6.28
N LEU A 16 21.88 5.08 5.91
CA LEU A 16 21.22 5.69 4.74
C LEU A 16 20.88 7.16 5.00
N GLN A 17 20.40 7.48 6.19
CA GLN A 17 20.11 8.87 6.56
C GLN A 17 21.38 9.75 6.56
N ALA A 18 22.52 9.22 7.01
CA ALA A 18 23.80 9.92 6.97
C ALA A 18 24.32 10.11 5.53
N PHE A 19 24.09 9.13 4.65
CA PHE A 19 24.47 9.23 3.23
C PHE A 19 23.64 10.31 2.49
N PHE A 20 22.33 10.30 2.65
CA PHE A 20 21.44 11.28 2.00
C PHE A 20 21.44 12.65 2.68
N SER A 21 21.95 12.74 3.91
CA SER A 21 21.82 13.92 4.79
C SER A 21 20.36 14.29 5.07
N HIS A 22 20.13 15.15 6.06
CA HIS A 22 18.77 15.59 6.41
C HIS A 22 18.03 16.21 5.23
N PHE A 23 18.76 17.04 4.46
CA PHE A 23 18.25 17.72 3.28
C PHE A 23 17.83 16.74 2.16
N GLY A 24 18.60 15.67 1.91
CA GLY A 24 18.24 14.69 0.87
C GLY A 24 17.07 13.81 1.27
N VAL A 25 16.90 13.52 2.57
CA VAL A 25 15.74 12.76 3.05
C VAL A 25 14.46 13.61 2.96
N GLU A 26 14.48 14.84 3.48
CA GLU A 26 13.29 15.73 3.44
C GLU A 26 12.99 16.28 2.04
N GLY A 27 14.02 16.47 1.22
CA GLY A 27 13.89 16.89 -0.16
C GLY A 27 13.57 15.70 -1.06
N LEU A 28 14.60 14.97 -1.50
CA LEU A 28 14.47 13.96 -2.55
C LEU A 28 13.55 12.79 -2.16
N ILE A 29 13.72 12.19 -0.98
CA ILE A 29 12.98 10.98 -0.62
C ILE A 29 11.50 11.29 -0.34
N VAL A 30 11.21 12.32 0.46
CA VAL A 30 9.83 12.72 0.75
C VAL A 30 9.13 13.22 -0.51
N LEU A 31 9.79 14.05 -1.34
CA LEU A 31 9.18 14.52 -2.59
C LEU A 31 8.89 13.38 -3.57
N ALA A 32 9.83 12.44 -3.75
CA ALA A 32 9.60 11.28 -4.61
C ALA A 32 8.46 10.40 -4.11
N MET A 33 8.36 10.19 -2.79
CA MET A 33 7.26 9.44 -2.16
C MET A 33 5.92 10.15 -2.38
N CYS A 34 5.85 11.45 -2.14
CA CYS A 34 4.66 12.27 -2.36
C CYS A 34 4.24 12.30 -3.83
N ALA A 35 5.17 12.53 -4.75
CA ALA A 35 4.93 12.56 -6.19
C ALA A 35 4.43 11.20 -6.71
N THR A 36 5.04 10.11 -6.25
CA THR A 36 4.60 8.76 -6.61
C THR A 36 3.21 8.47 -6.06
N ALA A 37 2.95 8.79 -4.79
CA ALA A 37 1.64 8.63 -4.20
C ALA A 37 0.57 9.43 -4.96
N GLN A 38 0.88 10.67 -5.34
CA GLN A 38 -0.02 11.53 -6.11
C GLN A 38 -0.31 10.98 -7.52
N ALA A 39 0.72 10.50 -8.22
CA ALA A 39 0.55 9.89 -9.54
C ALA A 39 -0.41 8.69 -9.47
N VAL A 40 -0.18 7.81 -8.48
CA VAL A 40 -0.96 6.58 -8.27
C VAL A 40 -2.40 6.85 -7.82
N VAL A 41 -2.65 7.95 -7.11
CA VAL A 41 -3.99 8.35 -6.63
C VAL A 41 -4.84 9.02 -7.72
N SER A 42 -4.23 9.42 -8.84
CA SER A 42 -4.96 9.98 -9.98
C SER A 42 -6.13 9.07 -10.39
N PRO A 43 -7.35 9.61 -10.60
CA PRO A 43 -8.57 8.80 -10.78
C PRO A 43 -8.47 7.81 -11.95
N LYS A 44 -7.69 8.14 -12.99
CA LYS A 44 -7.42 7.25 -14.12
C LYS A 44 -6.52 6.08 -13.72
N GLN A 45 -5.44 6.35 -12.97
CA GLN A 45 -4.47 5.32 -12.57
C GLN A 45 -4.96 4.47 -11.40
N SER A 46 -5.73 5.06 -10.47
CA SER A 46 -6.29 4.35 -9.32
C SER A 46 -7.19 3.20 -9.75
N GLN A 47 -7.90 3.31 -10.88
CA GLN A 47 -8.68 2.20 -11.43
C GLN A 47 -7.78 1.08 -11.94
N HIS A 48 -6.76 1.38 -12.75
CA HIS A 48 -5.82 0.36 -13.23
C HIS A 48 -5.11 -0.34 -12.06
N LEU A 49 -4.66 0.43 -11.06
CA LEU A 49 -4.06 -0.10 -9.85
C LEU A 49 -5.02 -1.02 -9.09
N TRP A 50 -6.30 -0.63 -8.97
CA TRP A 50 -7.30 -1.45 -8.31
C TRP A 50 -7.44 -2.83 -8.97
N HIS A 51 -7.49 -2.89 -10.31
CA HIS A 51 -7.56 -4.16 -11.04
C HIS A 51 -6.29 -5.00 -10.86
N HIS A 52 -5.11 -4.39 -10.92
CA HIS A 52 -3.84 -5.09 -10.69
C HIS A 52 -3.73 -5.62 -9.26
N LEU A 53 -4.09 -4.82 -8.25
CA LEU A 53 -4.10 -5.24 -6.85
C LEU A 53 -5.12 -6.35 -6.60
N ALA A 54 -6.30 -6.28 -7.21
CA ALA A 54 -7.32 -7.31 -7.07
C ALA A 54 -6.85 -8.68 -7.61
N MET A 55 -6.13 -8.70 -8.74
CA MET A 55 -5.51 -9.91 -9.26
C MET A 55 -4.38 -10.42 -8.35
N PHE A 56 -3.48 -9.53 -7.93
CA PHE A 56 -2.36 -9.89 -7.07
C PHE A 56 -2.81 -10.45 -5.71
N PHE A 57 -3.75 -9.78 -5.04
CA PHE A 57 -4.27 -10.24 -3.75
C PHE A 57 -5.05 -11.54 -3.87
N ARG A 58 -5.72 -11.78 -4.99
CA ARG A 58 -6.38 -13.07 -5.24
C ARG A 58 -5.36 -14.20 -5.24
N ASP A 59 -4.27 -14.06 -5.98
CA ASP A 59 -3.26 -15.10 -6.09
C ASP A 59 -2.48 -15.28 -4.78
N GLU A 60 -2.17 -14.20 -4.08
CA GLU A 60 -1.53 -14.26 -2.75
C GLU A 60 -2.45 -14.85 -1.67
N LEU A 61 -3.75 -14.57 -1.68
CA LEU A 61 -4.69 -15.21 -0.75
C LEU A 61 -4.83 -16.72 -1.02
N LEU A 62 -4.76 -17.13 -2.30
CA LEU A 62 -4.72 -18.55 -2.67
C LEU A 62 -3.41 -19.20 -2.22
N SER A 63 -2.27 -18.57 -2.48
CA SER A 63 -0.94 -19.06 -2.07
C SER A 63 -0.81 -19.15 -0.55
N TRP A 64 -1.31 -18.14 0.18
CA TRP A 64 -1.37 -18.14 1.64
C TRP A 64 -2.25 -19.29 2.14
N SER A 65 -3.43 -19.48 1.56
CA SER A 65 -4.34 -20.56 1.97
C SER A 65 -3.68 -21.95 1.88
N TRP A 66 -2.71 -22.10 0.97
CA TRP A 66 -1.92 -23.31 0.77
C TRP A 66 -0.66 -23.38 1.68
N ARG A 67 -0.10 -22.24 2.11
CA ARG A 67 1.03 -22.16 3.05
C ARG A 67 0.62 -22.35 4.53
N ARG A 68 -0.13 -23.41 4.83
CA ARG A 68 -0.40 -23.80 6.22
C ARG A 68 0.75 -24.65 6.79
N PRO A 69 1.06 -24.57 8.09
CA PRO A 69 2.14 -25.34 8.72
C PRO A 69 1.96 -26.84 8.49
N LEU A 70 3.04 -27.56 8.16
CA LEU A 70 3.08 -29.02 8.14
C LEU A 70 2.56 -29.54 9.49
N GLY A 71 1.37 -30.14 9.52
CA GLY A 71 0.81 -30.74 10.73
C GLY A 71 -0.70 -30.58 10.92
N MET A 72 -1.36 -29.66 10.21
CA MET A 72 -2.82 -29.51 10.27
C MET A 72 -3.52 -30.22 9.11
N PRO A 73 -4.68 -30.87 9.32
CA PRO A 73 -5.38 -31.58 8.24
C PRO A 73 -5.64 -30.64 7.07
N LEU A 74 -5.38 -31.12 5.86
CA LEU A 74 -5.67 -30.49 4.58
C LEU A 74 -7.19 -30.35 4.39
N ALA A 75 -7.86 -29.59 5.26
CA ALA A 75 -9.21 -29.17 5.00
C ALA A 75 -9.12 -28.13 3.88
N PRO A 76 -9.75 -28.35 2.71
CA PRO A 76 -9.87 -27.29 1.73
C PRO A 76 -10.59 -26.16 2.45
N VAL A 77 -9.89 -25.04 2.62
CA VAL A 77 -10.49 -23.83 3.15
C VAL A 77 -11.36 -23.31 2.02
N SER A 78 -12.51 -23.95 1.84
CA SER A 78 -13.59 -23.48 0.98
C SER A 78 -14.20 -22.27 1.68
N LEU A 79 -13.43 -21.18 1.79
CA LEU A 79 -14.00 -19.85 1.95
C LEU A 79 -15.02 -19.75 0.83
N LYS A 80 -16.29 -19.51 1.19
CA LYS A 80 -17.33 -19.35 0.18
C LYS A 80 -16.83 -18.28 -0.81
N PRO A 81 -17.03 -18.46 -2.13
CA PRO A 81 -16.48 -17.55 -3.14
C PRO A 81 -16.81 -16.07 -2.87
N VAL A 82 -17.96 -15.82 -2.22
CA VAL A 82 -18.41 -14.50 -1.76
C VAL A 82 -17.51 -13.91 -0.68
N ASP A 83 -17.11 -14.70 0.32
CA ASP A 83 -16.28 -14.24 1.43
C ASP A 83 -14.84 -14.00 0.97
N PHE A 84 -14.36 -14.83 0.02
CA PHE A 84 -13.07 -14.65 -0.63
C PHE A 84 -13.01 -13.33 -1.42
N LYS A 85 -14.00 -13.08 -2.28
CA LYS A 85 -14.08 -11.84 -3.07
C LYS A 85 -14.14 -10.60 -2.17
N LYS A 86 -14.94 -10.65 -1.10
CA LYS A 86 -15.03 -9.57 -0.11
C LYS A 86 -13.68 -9.31 0.57
N LYS A 87 -12.95 -10.37 0.96
CA LYS A 87 -11.64 -10.24 1.60
C LYS A 87 -10.60 -9.63 0.66
N VAL A 88 -10.63 -9.97 -0.63
CA VAL A 88 -9.79 -9.33 -1.66
C VAL A 88 -10.12 -7.85 -1.76
N THR A 89 -11.40 -7.48 -1.95
CA THR A 89 -11.79 -6.08 -2.11
C THR A 89 -11.44 -5.23 -0.89
N THR A 90 -11.70 -5.74 0.32
CA THR A 90 -11.34 -5.02 1.57
C THR A 90 -9.83 -4.79 1.68
N ASN A 91 -8.99 -5.74 1.27
CA ASN A 91 -7.54 -5.56 1.29
C ASN A 91 -7.09 -4.51 0.25
N VAL A 92 -7.66 -4.54 -0.95
CA VAL A 92 -7.38 -3.55 -2.01
C VAL A 92 -7.76 -2.15 -1.54
N ASP A 93 -8.95 -1.99 -0.97
CA ASP A 93 -9.45 -0.71 -0.46
C ASP A 93 -8.57 -0.19 0.68
N HIS A 94 -8.09 -1.06 1.56
CA HIS A 94 -7.18 -0.69 2.64
C HIS A 94 -5.82 -0.19 2.10
N VAL A 95 -5.27 -0.83 1.07
CA VAL A 95 -4.02 -0.37 0.43
C VAL A 95 -4.22 0.99 -0.25
N ILE A 96 -5.28 1.14 -1.03
CA ILE A 96 -5.57 2.40 -1.72
C ILE A 96 -5.84 3.53 -0.73
N GLY A 97 -6.58 3.25 0.35
CA GLY A 97 -6.82 4.20 1.44
C GLY A 97 -5.52 4.70 2.08
N ARG A 98 -4.53 3.82 2.26
CA ARG A 98 -3.21 4.22 2.79
C ARG A 98 -2.41 5.06 1.81
N ILE A 99 -2.41 4.71 0.52
CA ILE A 99 -1.72 5.53 -0.51
C ILE A 99 -2.35 6.92 -0.58
N LYS A 100 -3.69 7.02 -0.52
CA LYS A 100 -4.41 8.29 -0.45
C LYS A 100 -4.07 9.12 0.80
N GLY A 101 -3.80 8.47 1.93
CA GLY A 101 -3.38 9.16 3.15
C GLY A 101 -1.94 9.72 3.10
N ILE A 102 -1.08 9.15 2.26
CA ILE A 102 0.30 9.61 2.04
C ILE A 102 0.36 10.68 0.93
N ALA A 103 -0.51 10.56 -0.07
CA ALA A 103 -0.55 11.51 -1.16
C ALA A 103 -0.89 12.92 -0.63
N PRO A 104 -0.17 13.97 -1.07
CA PRO A 104 -0.54 15.33 -0.76
C PRO A 104 -1.97 15.58 -1.22
N GLN A 105 -2.84 15.97 -0.29
CA GLN A 105 -4.22 16.31 -0.63
C GLN A 105 -4.19 17.60 -1.44
N TYR A 106 -4.81 17.59 -2.61
CA TYR A 106 -5.02 18.79 -3.41
C TYR A 106 -5.91 19.74 -2.61
N ILE A 107 -5.31 20.71 -1.93
CA ILE A 107 -6.02 21.89 -1.45
C ILE A 107 -6.32 22.69 -2.72
N SER A 108 -7.60 22.86 -3.02
CA SER A 108 -8.04 23.68 -4.15
C SER A 108 -7.31 25.02 -4.13
N GLU A 109 -6.70 25.30 -5.27
CA GLU A 109 -5.93 26.46 -5.65
C GLU A 109 -6.71 27.77 -5.42
N GLU A 110 -6.71 28.34 -4.20
CA GLU A 110 -7.22 29.71 -3.96
C GLU A 110 -6.41 30.56 -2.96
N VAL A 111 -5.27 30.12 -2.42
CA VAL A 111 -4.48 30.98 -1.51
C VAL A 111 -2.98 30.78 -1.68
N TRP A 112 -2.42 31.20 -2.81
CA TRP A 112 -0.98 31.52 -2.90
C TRP A 112 -0.73 32.68 -3.88
N PHE A 113 -1.32 33.84 -3.59
CA PHE A 113 -0.78 35.13 -3.99
C PHE A 113 -0.73 36.02 -2.75
N CYS A 114 0.31 35.83 -1.94
CA CYS A 114 0.92 36.82 -1.03
C CYS A 114 1.87 36.09 -0.09
N LEU A 115 3.13 35.97 -0.51
CA LEU A 115 4.32 36.22 0.32
C LEU A 115 5.47 36.61 -0.62
#